data_AF-A0AAU5NW62-F1
#
_entry.id   AF-A0AAU5NW62-F1
#
_cell.length_a   1.000
_cell.length_b   1.000
_cell.length_c   1.000
_cell.angle_alpha   90.00
_cell.angle_beta   90.00
_cell.angle_gamma   90.00
#
_symmetry.space_group_name_H-M   'P 1'
#
loop_
_entity.id
_entity.type
_entity.pdbx_description
1 polymer ?
#
loop_
_entity_poly.entity_id
_entity_poly.type
_entity_poly.pdbx_seq_one_letter_code
_entity_poly.pdbx_strand_id
1 'polypeptide(L)'
;MQMATSTRKDMDTSLPEIVGHLNLLLGEDLGADEDDDVRELFRKGYRLLDLQNRPTAETPSFGAFIYLRDAADVTRRLLWIYTQRHGLGAP
;
A
#
# COMPACT_ATOMS: atom_id res chain seq x y z
N MET A 1 1.78 8.45 -12.49
CA MET A 1 3.20 8.09 -12.61
C MET A 1 3.32 6.81 -13.43
N GLN A 2 4.18 6.77 -14.45
CA GLN A 2 4.44 5.54 -15.20
C GLN A 2 5.68 4.86 -14.59
N MET A 3 5.45 3.78 -13.85
CA MET A 3 6.47 3.10 -13.03
C MET A 3 7.75 2.73 -13.79
N ALA A 4 7.64 2.36 -15.08
CA ALA A 4 8.79 1.98 -15.91
C ALA A 4 9.74 3.14 -16.27
N THR A 5 9.31 4.40 -16.11
CA THR A 5 10.10 5.60 -16.42
C THR A 5 10.33 6.48 -15.20
N SER A 6 9.94 6.01 -14.02
CA SER A 6 9.99 6.79 -12.79
C SER A 6 11.41 6.87 -12.23
N THR A 7 11.86 8.09 -11.90
CA THR A 7 13.13 8.29 -11.21
C THR A 7 12.99 7.99 -9.71
N ARG A 8 14.13 7.84 -9.01
CA ARG A 8 14.13 7.72 -7.53
C ARG A 8 13.42 8.90 -6.86
N LYS A 9 13.61 10.11 -7.39
CA LYS A 9 12.97 11.33 -6.89
C LYS A 9 11.44 11.29 -7.07
N ASP A 10 10.98 10.78 -8.21
CA ASP A 10 9.54 10.61 -8.46
C ASP A 10 8.95 9.62 -7.44
N MET A 11 9.62 8.48 -7.25
CA MET A 11 9.27 7.47 -6.25
C MET A 11 9.18 8.04 -4.83
N ASP A 12 10.17 8.83 -4.41
CA ASP A 12 10.19 9.49 -3.09
C ASP A 12 9.02 10.47 -2.90
N THR A 13 8.58 11.11 -4.00
CA THR A 13 7.47 12.06 -3.98
C THR A 13 6.12 11.34 -3.80
N SER A 14 5.94 10.17 -4.44
CA SER A 14 4.68 9.41 -4.34
C SER A 14 4.59 8.52 -3.10
N LEU A 15 5.71 8.18 -2.47
CA LEU A 15 5.74 7.27 -1.32
C LEU A 15 4.83 7.73 -0.17
N PRO A 16 4.88 9.00 0.30
CA PRO A 16 4.02 9.45 1.38
C PRO A 16 2.53 9.35 1.05
N GLU A 17 2.15 9.57 -0.20
CA GLU A 17 0.75 9.53 -0.65
C GLU A 17 0.21 8.09 -0.60
N ILE A 18 0.93 7.13 -1.18
CA ILE A 18 0.52 5.71 -1.17
C ILE A 18 0.49 5.17 0.26
N VAL A 19 1.51 5.49 1.07
CA VAL A 19 1.56 5.11 2.49
C VAL A 19 0.38 5.73 3.27
N GLY A 20 0.01 6.97 2.95
CA GLY A 20 -1.16 7.64 3.52
C GLY A 20 -2.47 6.90 3.20
N HIS A 21 -2.70 6.56 1.93
CA HIS A 21 -3.88 5.79 1.52
C HIS A 21 -3.94 4.41 2.17
N LEU A 22 -2.80 3.70 2.24
CA LEU A 22 -2.71 2.42 2.92
C LEU A 22 -3.09 2.55 4.40
N ASN A 23 -2.57 3.56 5.08
CA ASN A 23 -2.83 3.79 6.50
C ASN A 23 -4.31 4.11 6.78
N LEU A 24 -4.96 4.88 5.89
CA LEU A 24 -6.40 5.14 5.98
C LEU A 24 -7.20 3.84 5.86
N LEU A 25 -6.93 3.03 4.83
CA LEU A 25 -7.65 1.78 4.60
C LEU A 25 -7.43 0.73 5.70
N LEU A 26 -6.25 0.68 6.31
CA LEU A 26 -5.98 -0.20 7.46
C LEU A 26 -6.72 0.25 8.74
N GLY A 27 -7.18 1.50 8.79
CA GLY A 27 -8.02 2.01 9.87
C GLY A 27 -9.50 1.68 9.71
N GLU A 28 -9.92 1.17 8.54
CA GLU A 28 -11.30 0.81 8.27
C GLU A 28 -11.64 -0.61 8.75
N ASP A 29 -12.90 -0.85 9.09
CA ASP A 29 -13.42 -2.19 9.38
C ASP A 29 -13.72 -2.94 8.07
N LEU A 30 -12.67 -3.57 7.55
CA LEU A 30 -12.72 -4.36 6.31
C LEU A 30 -12.94 -5.86 6.54
N GLY A 31 -13.16 -6.29 7.79
CA GLY A 31 -13.47 -7.68 8.15
C GLY A 31 -12.25 -8.60 8.28
N ALA A 32 -11.14 -8.07 8.80
CA ALA A 32 -9.95 -8.87 9.07
C ALA A 32 -10.15 -9.91 10.20
N ASP A 33 -11.21 -9.77 10.99
CA ASP A 33 -11.54 -10.71 12.06
C ASP A 33 -12.31 -11.94 11.54
N GLU A 34 -13.03 -11.80 10.43
CA GLU A 34 -13.87 -12.85 9.84
C GLU A 34 -13.22 -13.54 8.63
N ASP A 35 -12.37 -12.84 7.89
CA ASP A 35 -11.77 -13.31 6.64
C ASP A 35 -10.24 -13.39 6.75
N ASP A 36 -9.69 -14.60 6.63
CA ASP A 36 -8.25 -14.85 6.73
C ASP A 36 -7.43 -14.22 5.60
N ASP A 37 -7.99 -14.06 4.40
CA ASP A 37 -7.31 -13.41 3.28
C ASP A 37 -7.23 -11.90 3.52
N VAL A 38 -8.31 -11.30 4.04
CA VAL A 38 -8.31 -9.89 4.48
C VAL A 38 -7.32 -9.70 5.62
N ARG A 39 -7.30 -10.60 6.59
CA ARG A 39 -6.32 -10.58 7.69
C ARG A 39 -4.89 -10.63 7.19
N GLU A 40 -4.59 -11.44 6.18
CA GLU A 40 -3.27 -11.52 5.58
C GLU A 40 -2.89 -10.20 4.88
N LEU A 41 -3.83 -9.54 4.20
CA LEU A 41 -3.64 -8.22 3.62
C LEU A 41 -3.33 -7.16 4.69
N PHE A 42 -4.05 -7.19 5.82
CA PHE A 42 -3.76 -6.29 6.95
C PHE A 42 -2.34 -6.52 7.49
N ARG A 43 -1.94 -7.76 7.68
CA ARG A 43 -0.56 -8.10 8.13
C ARG A 43 0.50 -7.64 7.12
N LYS A 44 0.24 -7.75 5.82
CA LYS A 44 1.13 -7.22 4.77
C LYS A 44 1.19 -5.69 4.83
N GLY A 45 0.05 -5.03 4.97
CA GLY A 45 -0.05 -3.58 5.12
C GLY A 45 0.71 -3.04 6.33
N TYR A 46 0.48 -3.60 7.52
CA TYR A 46 1.21 -3.19 8.73
C TYR A 46 2.72 -3.41 8.62
N ARG A 47 3.16 -4.52 8.01
CA ARG A 47 4.59 -4.74 7.75
C ARG A 47 5.19 -3.66 6.84
N LEU A 48 4.47 -3.24 5.80
CA LEU A 48 4.93 -2.15 4.92
C LEU A 48 4.95 -0.80 5.63
N LEU A 49 4.04 -0.56 6.58
CA LEU A 49 3.99 0.68 7.34
C LEU A 49 5.06 0.79 8.42
N ASP A 50 5.61 -0.34 8.88
CA ASP A 50 6.72 -0.38 9.83
C ASP A 50 7.89 0.48 9.32
N LEU A 51 8.35 1.39 10.17
CA LEU A 51 9.44 2.32 9.86
C LEU A 51 10.71 1.58 9.43
N GLN A 52 10.97 0.38 9.97
CA GLN A 52 12.15 -0.40 9.61
C GLN A 52 12.12 -0.93 8.18
N ASN A 53 10.92 -1.06 7.59
CA ASN A 53 10.74 -1.57 6.24
C ASN A 53 10.59 -0.44 5.20
N ARG A 54 10.56 0.82 5.61
CA ARG A 54 10.42 1.96 4.70
C ARG A 54 11.75 2.26 3.98
N PRO A 55 11.70 2.57 2.67
CA PRO A 55 12.86 3.06 1.95
C PRO A 55 13.44 4.32 2.60
N THR A 56 14.77 4.32 2.76
CA THR A 56 15.56 5.46 3.24
C THR A 56 16.35 6.10 2.09
N ALA A 57 17.06 7.19 2.37
CA ALA A 57 17.96 7.81 1.39
C ALA A 57 19.05 6.85 0.86
N GLU A 58 19.42 5.84 1.64
CA GLU A 58 20.42 4.82 1.28
C GLU A 58 19.81 3.65 0.51
N THR A 59 18.47 3.53 0.47
CA THR A 59 17.81 2.44 -0.25
C THR A 59 17.98 2.62 -1.76
N PRO A 60 18.51 1.61 -2.48
CA PRO A 60 18.67 1.67 -3.93
C PRO A 60 17.32 1.89 -4.64
N SER A 61 17.36 2.53 -5.82
CA SER A 61 16.15 2.81 -6.61
C SER A 61 15.29 1.58 -6.88
N PHE A 62 15.92 0.42 -7.11
CA PHE A 62 15.19 -0.83 -7.29
C PHE A 62 14.46 -1.28 -6.01
N GLY A 63 15.08 -1.15 -4.83
CA GLY A 63 14.43 -1.50 -3.56
C GLY A 63 13.23 -0.59 -3.26
N ALA A 64 13.39 0.70 -3.54
CA ALA A 64 12.29 1.67 -3.45
C ALA A 64 11.12 1.36 -4.37
N PHE A 65 11.42 0.97 -5.62
CA PHE A 65 10.43 0.56 -6.58
C PHE A 65 9.63 -0.66 -6.09
N ILE A 66 10.31 -1.67 -5.57
CA ILE A 66 9.65 -2.88 -5.04
C ILE A 66 8.73 -2.53 -3.87
N TYR A 67 9.22 -1.72 -2.92
CA TYR A 67 8.39 -1.24 -1.82
C TYR A 67 7.13 -0.51 -2.30
N LEU A 68 7.28 0.42 -3.25
CA LEU A 68 6.15 1.18 -3.79
C LEU A 68 5.14 0.30 -4.52
N ARG A 69 5.62 -0.65 -5.32
CA ARG A 69 4.76 -1.62 -6.01
C ARG A 69 3.96 -2.43 -5.00
N ASP A 70 4.62 -2.98 -3.99
CA ASP A 70 3.98 -3.83 -3.00
C ASP A 70 2.97 -3.03 -2.14
N ALA A 71 3.31 -1.79 -1.78
CA ALA A 71 2.40 -0.87 -1.10
C ALA A 71 1.19 -0.51 -1.95
N ALA A 72 1.39 -0.19 -3.24
CA ALA A 72 0.31 0.11 -4.17
C ALA A 72 -0.62 -1.10 -4.38
N ASP A 73 -0.06 -2.30 -4.49
CA ASP A 73 -0.83 -3.54 -4.68
C ASP A 73 -1.70 -3.84 -3.46
N VAL A 74 -1.15 -3.74 -2.25
CA VAL A 74 -1.94 -3.93 -1.01
C VAL A 74 -3.02 -2.85 -0.89
N THR A 75 -2.66 -1.59 -1.12
CA THR A 75 -3.61 -0.46 -1.09
C THR A 75 -4.77 -0.69 -2.06
N ARG A 76 -4.49 -1.10 -3.30
CA ARG A 76 -5.53 -1.37 -4.31
C ARG A 76 -6.46 -2.50 -3.89
N ARG A 77 -5.93 -3.58 -3.30
CA ARG A 77 -6.75 -4.71 -2.83
C ARG A 77 -7.65 -4.31 -1.66
N LEU A 78 -7.13 -3.57 -0.69
CA LEU A 78 -7.93 -3.06 0.42
C LEU A 78 -8.99 -2.07 -0.06
N LEU A 79 -8.65 -1.20 -1.01
CA LEU A 79 -9.61 -0.28 -1.62
C LEU A 79 -10.74 -1.05 -2.34
N TRP A 80 -10.41 -2.12 -3.07
CA TRP A 80 -11.42 -2.99 -3.66
C TRP A 80 -12.38 -3.56 -2.60
N ILE A 81 -11.85 -4.12 -1.51
CA ILE A 81 -12.66 -4.66 -0.41
C ILE A 81 -13.55 -3.57 0.19
N TYR A 82 -12.98 -2.39 0.46
CA TYR A 82 -13.74 -1.22 0.92
C TYR A 82 -14.89 -0.90 -0.04
N THR A 83 -14.63 -0.79 -1.35
CA THR A 83 -15.69 -0.48 -2.32
C THR A 83 -16.81 -1.53 -2.32
N GLN A 84 -16.47 -2.82 -2.25
CA GLN A 84 -17.47 -3.90 -2.22
C GLN A 84 -18.34 -3.83 -0.95
N ARG A 85 -17.72 -3.62 0.22
CA ARG A 85 -18.43 -3.54 1.51
C ARG A 85 -19.35 -2.32 1.59
N HIS A 86 -18.97 -1.22 0.96
CA HIS A 86 -19.74 0.02 0.96
C HIS A 86 -20.68 0.18 -0.25
N GLY A 87 -20.80 -0.85 -1.10
CA GLY A 87 -21.64 -0.78 -2.30
C GLY A 87 -21.21 0.30 -3.30
N LEU A 88 -19.92 0.64 -3.29
CA LEU A 88 -19.30 1.59 -4.22
C LEU A 88 -18.89 0.85 -5.50
N GLY A 89 -18.86 1.58 -6.62
CA GLY A 89 -18.34 1.04 -7.87
C GLY A 89 -16.87 0.62 -7.76
N ALA A 90 -16.42 -0.23 -8.69
CA ALA A 90 -15.03 -0.68 -8.74
C ALA A 90 -14.04 0.49 -8.90
N PRO A 91 -12.91 0.50 -8.17
CA PRO A 91 -11.87 1.52 -8.23
C PRO A 91 -10.87 1.34 -9.40
#